data_AF-A0A814EWT2-F1
#
_entry.id   AF-A0A814EWT2-F1
#
_cell.length_a   1.000
_cell.length_b   1.000
_cell.length_c   1.000
_cell.angle_alpha   90.00
_cell.angle_beta   90.00
_cell.angle_gamma   90.00
#
_symmetry.space_group_name_H-M   'P 1'
#
loop_
_entity.id
_entity.type
_entity.pdbx_description
1 polymer ?
#
loop_
_entity_poly.entity_id
_entity_poly.type
_entity_poly.pdbx_seq_one_letter_code
_entity_poly.pdbx_strand_id
1 'polypeptide(L)'
;QKLLPFHSSMTWEETAEKKRKALASLIPEKWRISASQLPSDSQRSVISFPETSGLLSDEELAITQLMVEELATKIASGEYTAVQVCQAYCHRATIAHQLVNCLVEIFFDAALERAKELDEYVKKNGRTVGPLHGVPVSLKDQFRVKGMESSIGYVSWLGKVDKEDSVITECLRRAGAVLYVKTSVPQTLMCGETVNNIFGRTLNPYNRLLSCGGSSGGEGVLIALHGSPMGVGTDIGGSIRLPAGFNNLWGLKPSHGRMPYAKLANSMEGQETVPSVCGPLARTSRDLAYFLRSILEQEPWKYDPKVIEIPWRESTYEQGKTGKKVFGVTTVHG
;
A
#
# COMPACT_ATOMS: atom_id res chain seq x y z
N GLN A 1 18.43 -11.99 30.86
CA GLN A 1 17.17 -12.35 30.16
C GLN A 1 17.16 -13.86 29.99
N LYS A 2 16.29 -14.59 30.72
CA LYS A 2 16.10 -16.02 30.48
C LYS A 2 15.38 -16.17 29.14
N LEU A 3 16.06 -16.76 28.16
CA LEU A 3 15.42 -17.25 26.94
C LEU A 3 14.31 -18.22 27.38
N LEU A 4 13.06 -17.80 27.23
CA LEU A 4 11.93 -18.72 27.37
C LEU A 4 12.09 -19.80 26.29
N PRO A 5 11.92 -21.09 26.62
CA PRO A 5 11.90 -22.12 25.60
C PRO A 5 10.71 -21.85 24.69
N PHE A 6 10.98 -21.61 23.40
CA PHE A 6 9.96 -21.64 22.35
C PHE A 6 9.50 -23.10 22.22
N HIS A 7 8.58 -23.52 23.08
CA HIS A 7 7.74 -24.67 22.82
C HIS A 7 6.44 -24.17 22.20
N SER A 8 6.57 -23.64 20.97
CA SER A 8 5.49 -23.77 20.01
C SER A 8 5.55 -25.21 19.54
N SER A 9 4.50 -26.00 19.78
CA SER A 9 4.40 -27.35 19.22
C SER A 9 4.28 -27.33 17.68
N MET A 10 4.00 -26.16 17.08
CA MET A 10 3.89 -25.99 15.64
C MET A 10 5.23 -25.64 15.00
N THR A 11 5.51 -26.25 13.85
CA THR A 11 6.65 -25.88 13.00
C THR A 11 6.44 -24.48 12.39
N TRP A 12 7.49 -23.92 11.79
CA TRP A 12 7.37 -22.62 11.11
C TRP A 12 6.45 -22.73 9.87
N GLU A 13 6.45 -23.88 9.19
CA GLU A 13 5.59 -24.19 8.04
C GLU A 13 4.11 -24.21 8.47
N GLU A 14 3.79 -24.90 9.56
CA GLU A 14 2.43 -24.96 10.12
C GLU A 14 1.95 -23.57 10.55
N THR A 15 2.83 -22.78 11.16
CA THR A 15 2.53 -21.39 11.55
C THR A 15 2.24 -20.51 10.33
N ALA A 16 3.07 -20.62 9.28
CA ALA A 16 2.87 -19.91 8.03
C ALA A 16 1.59 -20.35 7.31
N GLU A 17 1.30 -21.65 7.26
CA GLU A 17 0.08 -22.19 6.67
C GLU A 17 -1.17 -21.70 7.41
N LYS A 18 -1.15 -21.69 8.74
CA LYS A 18 -2.23 -21.12 9.56
C LYS A 18 -2.48 -19.65 9.20
N LYS A 19 -1.43 -18.83 9.02
CA LYS A 19 -1.58 -17.44 8.60
C LYS A 19 -2.18 -17.31 7.20
N ARG A 20 -1.72 -18.12 6.23
CA ARG A 20 -2.28 -18.13 4.86
C ARG A 20 -3.76 -18.52 4.84
N LYS A 21 -4.16 -19.54 5.62
CA LYS A 21 -5.56 -19.94 5.77
C LYS A 21 -6.40 -18.84 6.39
N ALA A 22 -5.90 -18.18 7.44
CA ALA A 22 -6.58 -17.04 8.06
C ALA A 22 -6.75 -15.86 7.10
N LEU A 23 -5.73 -15.55 6.29
CA LEU A 23 -5.83 -14.50 5.27
C LEU A 23 -6.88 -14.88 4.20
N ALA A 24 -6.83 -16.10 3.68
CA ALA A 24 -7.76 -16.58 2.67
C ALA A 24 -9.22 -16.58 3.17
N SER A 25 -9.46 -16.86 4.46
CA SER A 25 -10.81 -16.82 5.03
C SER A 25 -11.39 -15.40 5.12
N LEU A 26 -10.54 -14.36 5.10
CA LEU A 26 -10.98 -12.96 5.10
C LEU A 26 -11.48 -12.49 3.73
N ILE A 27 -11.25 -13.27 2.65
CA ILE A 27 -11.85 -13.00 1.34
C ILE A 27 -13.31 -13.45 1.36
N PRO A 28 -14.28 -12.52 1.19
CA PRO A 28 -15.69 -12.88 1.12
C PRO A 28 -15.97 -13.90 0.04
N GLU A 29 -16.85 -14.87 0.31
CA GLU A 29 -17.14 -15.97 -0.61
C GLU A 29 -17.57 -15.48 -1.99
N LYS A 30 -18.40 -14.42 -2.04
CA LYS A 30 -18.84 -13.75 -3.27
C LYS A 30 -17.71 -13.15 -4.14
N TRP A 31 -16.51 -12.97 -3.58
CA TRP A 31 -15.35 -12.39 -4.28
C TRP A 31 -14.24 -13.43 -4.55
N ARG A 32 -14.50 -14.71 -4.26
CA ARG A 32 -13.58 -15.80 -4.60
C ARG A 32 -13.75 -16.18 -6.06
N ILE A 33 -12.66 -16.22 -6.80
CA ILE A 33 -12.65 -16.59 -8.21
C ILE A 33 -12.66 -18.13 -8.28
N SER A 34 -13.59 -18.69 -9.04
CA SER A 34 -13.62 -20.14 -9.24
C SER A 34 -12.36 -20.61 -9.99
N ALA A 35 -11.90 -21.84 -9.73
CA ALA A 35 -10.74 -22.40 -10.41
C ALA A 35 -10.88 -22.41 -11.94
N SER A 36 -12.11 -22.57 -12.45
CA SER A 36 -12.44 -22.50 -13.88
C SER A 36 -12.36 -21.10 -14.49
N GLN A 37 -12.47 -20.04 -13.67
CA GLN A 37 -12.36 -18.64 -14.12
C GLN A 37 -10.94 -18.08 -13.98
N LEU A 38 -10.08 -18.73 -13.18
CA LEU A 38 -8.70 -18.28 -13.02
C LEU A 38 -7.90 -18.46 -14.34
N PRO A 39 -6.96 -17.54 -14.64
CA PRO A 39 -6.05 -17.70 -15.76
C PRO A 39 -5.24 -18.98 -15.65
N SER A 40 -5.16 -19.76 -16.73
CA SER A 40 -4.30 -20.94 -16.81
C SER A 40 -2.85 -20.64 -16.43
N ASP A 41 -2.11 -21.56 -15.84
CA ASP A 41 -0.72 -21.34 -15.39
C ASP A 41 0.24 -20.91 -16.51
N SER A 42 -0.07 -21.25 -17.78
CA SER A 42 0.73 -20.85 -18.94
C SER A 42 0.50 -19.39 -19.36
N GLN A 43 -0.59 -18.76 -18.91
CA GLN A 43 -0.89 -17.36 -19.24
C GLN A 43 0.10 -16.43 -18.52
N ARG A 44 0.99 -15.79 -19.27
CA ARG A 44 2.04 -14.96 -18.66
C ARG A 44 1.50 -13.66 -18.09
N SER A 45 0.68 -12.94 -18.85
CA SER A 45 0.14 -11.65 -18.44
C SER A 45 -1.29 -11.79 -17.92
N VAL A 46 -1.54 -11.19 -16.77
CA VAL A 46 -2.86 -11.10 -16.13
C VAL A 46 -3.26 -9.64 -15.87
N ILE A 47 -2.52 -8.68 -16.44
CA ILE A 47 -2.73 -7.25 -16.19
C ILE A 47 -4.15 -6.77 -16.55
N SER A 48 -4.74 -7.32 -17.62
CA SER A 48 -6.09 -6.96 -18.09
C SER A 48 -7.19 -7.85 -17.52
N PHE A 49 -6.85 -8.82 -16.66
CA PHE A 49 -7.83 -9.76 -16.13
C PHE A 49 -8.92 -9.09 -15.28
N PRO A 50 -8.62 -8.14 -14.38
CA PRO A 50 -9.68 -7.47 -13.61
C PRO A 50 -10.75 -6.83 -14.50
N GLU A 51 -10.36 -6.22 -15.62
CA GLU A 51 -11.29 -5.57 -16.57
C GLU A 51 -12.04 -6.56 -17.47
N THR A 52 -11.40 -7.66 -17.86
CA THR A 52 -11.94 -8.56 -18.91
C THR A 52 -12.65 -9.79 -18.37
N SER A 53 -12.50 -10.08 -17.08
CA SER A 53 -13.04 -11.29 -16.44
C SER A 53 -14.56 -11.28 -16.22
N GLY A 54 -15.20 -10.11 -16.29
CA GLY A 54 -16.62 -9.94 -15.95
C GLY A 54 -16.93 -10.08 -14.46
N LEU A 55 -15.91 -10.01 -13.60
CA LEU A 55 -16.06 -10.12 -12.14
C LEU A 55 -16.45 -8.80 -11.47
N LEU A 56 -16.04 -7.67 -12.06
CA LEU A 56 -16.36 -6.32 -11.57
C LEU A 56 -17.54 -5.77 -12.35
N SER A 57 -18.44 -5.06 -11.65
CA SER A 57 -19.48 -4.25 -12.28
C SER A 57 -18.91 -3.03 -13.00
N ASP A 58 -19.68 -2.44 -13.91
CA ASP A 58 -19.29 -1.21 -14.61
C ASP A 58 -19.00 -0.05 -13.65
N GLU A 59 -19.75 0.05 -12.55
CA GLU A 59 -19.52 1.06 -11.51
C GLU A 59 -18.19 0.82 -10.78
N GLU A 60 -17.88 -0.42 -10.39
CA GLU A 60 -16.61 -0.76 -9.76
C GLU A 60 -15.42 -0.49 -10.69
N LEU A 61 -15.57 -0.80 -11.98
CA LEU A 61 -14.56 -0.48 -13.00
C LEU A 61 -14.38 1.03 -13.14
N ALA A 62 -15.47 1.79 -13.22
CA ALA A 62 -15.42 3.25 -13.29
C ALA A 62 -14.71 3.84 -12.08
N ILE A 63 -15.07 3.43 -10.86
CA ILE A 63 -14.46 3.91 -9.60
C ILE A 63 -12.97 3.57 -9.55
N THR A 64 -12.60 2.31 -9.83
CA THR A 64 -11.22 1.84 -9.65
C THR A 64 -10.26 2.28 -10.75
N GLN A 65 -10.77 2.91 -11.80
CA GLN A 65 -9.95 3.52 -12.86
C GLN A 65 -9.61 4.98 -12.60
N LEU A 66 -10.29 5.67 -11.68
CA LEU A 66 -10.06 7.09 -11.37
C LEU A 66 -8.70 7.37 -10.74
N MET A 67 -8.07 8.48 -11.14
CA MET A 67 -6.84 8.96 -10.48
C MET A 67 -7.15 9.48 -9.07
N VAL A 68 -6.15 9.57 -8.19
CA VAL A 68 -6.38 9.81 -6.75
C VAL A 68 -7.10 11.13 -6.49
N GLU A 69 -6.63 12.22 -7.11
CA GLU A 69 -7.21 13.55 -6.94
C GLU A 69 -8.63 13.64 -7.50
N GLU A 70 -8.90 12.95 -8.61
CA GLU A 70 -10.23 12.86 -9.20
C GLU A 70 -11.19 12.06 -8.30
N LEU A 71 -10.73 10.91 -7.80
CA LEU A 71 -11.49 10.08 -6.87
C LEU A 71 -11.84 10.86 -5.59
N ALA A 72 -10.86 11.55 -4.99
CA ALA A 72 -11.08 12.41 -3.83
C ALA A 72 -12.11 13.52 -4.11
N THR A 73 -12.05 14.13 -5.30
CA THR A 73 -12.99 15.17 -5.72
C THR A 73 -14.41 14.62 -5.87
N LYS A 74 -14.57 13.44 -6.48
CA LYS A 74 -15.88 12.79 -6.68
C LYS A 74 -16.49 12.29 -5.38
N ILE A 75 -15.67 11.89 -4.40
CA ILE A 75 -16.15 11.59 -3.05
C ILE A 75 -16.59 12.87 -2.35
N ALA A 76 -15.77 13.92 -2.41
CA ALA A 76 -16.06 15.20 -1.75
C ALA A 76 -17.32 15.90 -2.29
N SER A 77 -17.63 15.72 -3.59
CA SER A 77 -18.85 16.23 -4.20
C SER A 77 -20.10 15.39 -3.92
N GLY A 78 -19.92 14.19 -3.36
CA GLY A 78 -21.00 13.22 -3.13
C GLY A 78 -21.43 12.46 -4.39
N GLU A 79 -20.66 12.51 -5.48
CA GLU A 79 -20.91 11.67 -6.67
C GLU A 79 -20.74 10.18 -6.32
N TYR A 80 -19.73 9.85 -5.51
CA TYR A 80 -19.59 8.54 -4.88
C TYR A 80 -19.52 8.67 -3.37
N THR A 81 -20.12 7.72 -2.65
CA THR A 81 -19.90 7.57 -1.21
C THR A 81 -18.56 6.90 -0.93
N ALA A 82 -17.95 7.18 0.23
CA ALA A 82 -16.75 6.49 0.68
C ALA A 82 -17.00 4.98 0.79
N VAL A 83 -18.21 4.54 1.16
CA VAL A 83 -18.58 3.12 1.21
C VAL A 83 -18.56 2.47 -0.17
N GLN A 84 -19.16 3.09 -1.20
CA GLN A 84 -19.11 2.58 -2.59
C GLN A 84 -17.66 2.42 -3.06
N VAL A 85 -16.85 3.46 -2.82
CA VAL A 85 -15.45 3.44 -3.21
C VAL A 85 -14.67 2.35 -2.48
N CYS A 86 -14.84 2.24 -1.16
CA CYS A 86 -14.18 1.22 -0.36
C CYS A 86 -14.55 -0.19 -0.84
N GLN A 87 -15.83 -0.47 -1.10
CA GLN A 87 -16.29 -1.77 -1.59
C GLN A 87 -15.66 -2.14 -2.94
N ALA A 88 -15.64 -1.20 -3.89
CA ALA A 88 -15.05 -1.42 -5.21
C ALA A 88 -13.57 -1.78 -5.14
N TYR A 89 -12.79 -1.06 -4.32
CA TYR A 89 -11.37 -1.36 -4.14
C TYR A 89 -11.13 -2.64 -3.33
N CYS A 90 -11.97 -2.96 -2.33
CA CYS A 90 -11.87 -4.24 -1.62
C CYS A 90 -12.08 -5.43 -2.58
N HIS A 91 -13.12 -5.38 -3.42
CA HIS A 91 -13.39 -6.42 -4.40
C HIS A 91 -12.25 -6.55 -5.42
N ARG A 92 -11.78 -5.43 -5.97
CA ARG A 92 -10.68 -5.47 -6.96
C ARG A 92 -9.35 -5.93 -6.34
N ALA A 93 -9.09 -5.60 -5.08
CA ALA A 93 -7.92 -6.08 -4.35
C ALA A 93 -7.94 -7.60 -4.13
N THR A 94 -9.11 -8.23 -3.89
CA THR A 94 -9.19 -9.69 -3.78
C THR A 94 -8.94 -10.38 -5.12
N ILE A 95 -9.38 -9.78 -6.24
CA ILE A 95 -9.03 -10.27 -7.58
C ILE A 95 -7.51 -10.22 -7.76
N ALA A 96 -6.89 -9.07 -7.48
CA ALA A 96 -5.43 -8.93 -7.58
C ALA A 96 -4.69 -9.95 -6.71
N HIS A 97 -5.14 -10.15 -5.46
CA HIS A 97 -4.53 -11.13 -4.57
C HIS A 97 -4.59 -12.56 -5.11
N GLN A 98 -5.74 -12.97 -5.64
CA GLN A 98 -5.92 -14.32 -6.19
C GLN A 98 -5.11 -14.54 -7.48
N LEU A 99 -4.76 -13.47 -8.21
CA LEU A 99 -3.92 -13.55 -9.41
C LEU A 99 -2.42 -13.59 -9.12
N VAL A 100 -1.96 -12.81 -8.14
CA VAL A 100 -0.51 -12.53 -7.95
C VAL A 100 -0.01 -12.59 -6.51
N ASN A 101 -0.86 -12.94 -5.54
CA ASN A 101 -0.48 -13.17 -4.14
C ASN A 101 0.20 -11.94 -3.48
N CYS A 102 -0.49 -10.81 -3.47
CA CYS A 102 0.08 -9.51 -3.08
C CYS A 102 -0.31 -8.97 -1.69
N LEU A 103 -1.23 -9.62 -0.97
CA LEU A 103 -1.79 -9.13 0.31
C LEU A 103 -1.27 -10.01 1.45
N VAL A 104 -1.12 -9.41 2.63
CA VAL A 104 -0.68 -10.09 3.86
C VAL A 104 -1.59 -9.85 5.06
N GLU A 105 -2.34 -8.74 5.03
CA GLU A 105 -3.47 -8.48 5.92
C GLU A 105 -4.64 -7.92 5.11
N ILE A 106 -5.85 -8.32 5.49
CA ILE A 106 -7.12 -7.84 4.94
C ILE A 106 -7.97 -7.39 6.13
N PHE A 107 -8.47 -6.16 6.11
CA PHE A 107 -9.29 -5.62 7.19
C PHE A 107 -10.45 -4.79 6.63
N PHE A 108 -11.17 -5.39 5.68
CA PHE A 108 -12.29 -4.78 4.97
C PHE A 108 -13.41 -4.31 5.89
N ASP A 109 -13.73 -5.05 6.96
CA ASP A 109 -14.78 -4.63 7.89
C ASP A 109 -14.43 -3.29 8.56
N ALA A 110 -13.21 -3.16 9.08
CA ALA A 110 -12.73 -1.91 9.66
C ALA A 110 -12.66 -0.77 8.61
N ALA A 111 -12.32 -1.11 7.37
CA ALA A 111 -12.31 -0.15 6.26
C ALA A 111 -13.73 0.36 5.93
N LEU A 112 -14.71 -0.54 5.87
CA LEU A 112 -16.10 -0.22 5.58
C LEU A 112 -16.75 0.56 6.72
N GLU A 113 -16.46 0.22 7.98
CA GLU A 113 -16.92 1.01 9.12
C GLU A 113 -16.34 2.43 9.06
N ARG A 114 -15.03 2.56 8.78
CA ARG A 114 -14.43 3.88 8.59
C ARG A 114 -15.07 4.65 7.42
N ALA A 115 -15.36 3.98 6.31
CA ALA A 115 -16.02 4.60 5.18
C ALA A 115 -17.42 5.13 5.54
N LYS A 116 -18.21 4.35 6.30
CA LYS A 116 -19.52 4.79 6.81
C LYS A 116 -19.40 6.02 7.72
N GLU A 117 -18.42 6.03 8.63
CA GLU A 117 -18.17 7.19 9.50
C GLU A 117 -17.85 8.46 8.69
N LEU A 118 -17.10 8.32 7.60
CA LEU A 118 -16.72 9.43 6.72
C LEU A 118 -17.93 9.98 5.96
N ASP A 119 -18.78 9.09 5.43
CA ASP A 119 -20.04 9.49 4.78
C ASP A 119 -20.97 10.23 5.75
N GLU A 120 -21.14 9.72 6.97
CA GLU A 120 -21.93 10.37 8.03
C GLU A 120 -21.31 11.71 8.47
N TYR A 121 -19.97 11.81 8.50
CA TYR A 121 -19.29 13.06 8.80
C TYR A 121 -19.63 14.14 7.77
N VAL A 122 -19.58 13.82 6.47
CA VAL A 122 -19.91 14.79 5.41
C VAL A 122 -21.37 15.20 5.51
N LYS A 123 -22.31 14.25 5.69
CA LYS A 123 -23.74 14.56 5.88
C LYS A 123 -23.97 15.51 7.05
N LYS A 124 -23.28 15.30 8.17
CA LYS A 124 -23.44 16.10 9.40
C LYS A 124 -22.76 17.47 9.33
N ASN A 125 -21.57 17.56 8.72
CA ASN A 125 -20.70 18.73 8.82
C ASN A 125 -20.63 19.55 7.52
N GLY A 126 -21.14 19.04 6.40
CA GLY A 126 -21.12 19.70 5.10
C GLY A 126 -19.71 19.88 4.51
N ARG A 127 -18.70 19.18 5.04
CA ARG A 127 -17.30 19.24 4.59
C ARG A 127 -16.60 17.91 4.81
N THR A 128 -15.53 17.68 4.07
CA THR A 128 -14.66 16.51 4.24
C THR A 128 -13.80 16.62 5.50
N VAL A 129 -13.32 15.47 5.98
CA VAL A 129 -12.38 15.38 7.12
C VAL A 129 -11.00 15.93 6.75
N GLY A 130 -10.56 15.68 5.51
CA GLY A 130 -9.25 16.06 5.02
C GLY A 130 -9.12 15.76 3.52
N PRO A 131 -7.92 15.95 2.94
CA PRO A 131 -7.71 15.83 1.51
C PRO A 131 -7.92 14.41 0.98
N LEU A 132 -7.67 13.37 1.78
CA LEU A 132 -7.83 11.97 1.40
C LEU A 132 -9.16 11.37 1.86
N HIS A 133 -10.18 12.20 2.13
CA HIS A 133 -11.46 11.73 2.64
C HIS A 133 -12.07 10.64 1.77
N GLY A 134 -12.21 9.44 2.34
CA GLY A 134 -12.82 8.27 1.69
C GLY A 134 -11.89 7.54 0.71
N VAL A 135 -10.70 8.06 0.43
CA VAL A 135 -9.76 7.46 -0.53
C VAL A 135 -9.12 6.19 0.06
N PRO A 136 -9.22 5.02 -0.60
CA PRO A 136 -8.54 3.82 -0.16
C PRO A 136 -7.02 3.92 -0.32
N VAL A 137 -6.25 3.54 0.69
CA VAL A 137 -4.78 3.54 0.64
C VAL A 137 -4.24 2.21 1.14
N SER A 138 -3.43 1.55 0.32
CA SER A 138 -2.69 0.34 0.68
C SER A 138 -1.40 0.68 1.41
N LEU A 139 -0.95 -0.23 2.27
CA LEU A 139 0.26 -0.09 3.04
C LEU A 139 1.15 -1.32 2.89
N LYS A 140 2.43 -1.13 2.61
CA LYS A 140 3.44 -2.20 2.75
C LYS A 140 3.39 -2.83 4.16
N ASP A 141 3.73 -4.12 4.30
CA ASP A 141 3.67 -4.83 5.59
C ASP A 141 4.44 -4.16 6.75
N GLN A 142 5.41 -3.30 6.42
CA GLN A 142 6.22 -2.58 7.39
C GLN A 142 5.45 -1.52 8.21
N PHE A 143 4.36 -0.99 7.66
CA PHE A 143 3.57 0.05 8.31
C PHE A 143 2.65 -0.57 9.36
N ARG A 144 2.84 -0.17 10.62
CA ARG A 144 1.97 -0.61 11.71
C ARG A 144 0.58 -0.01 11.55
N VAL A 145 -0.42 -0.88 11.66
CA VAL A 145 -1.84 -0.55 11.71
C VAL A 145 -2.39 -1.21 12.96
N LYS A 146 -2.95 -0.43 13.88
CA LYS A 146 -3.49 -0.91 15.15
C LYS A 146 -4.48 -2.05 14.90
N GLY A 147 -4.28 -3.17 15.59
CA GLY A 147 -5.12 -4.37 15.46
C GLY A 147 -4.71 -5.33 14.35
N MET A 148 -3.72 -4.97 13.52
CA MET A 148 -3.15 -5.84 12.48
C MET A 148 -1.75 -6.31 12.86
N GLU A 149 -1.21 -7.32 12.19
CA GLU A 149 0.19 -7.75 12.39
C GLU A 149 1.10 -7.09 11.37
N SER A 150 2.36 -6.85 11.75
CA SER A 150 3.45 -6.43 10.85
C SER A 150 4.56 -7.46 10.90
N SER A 151 4.51 -8.48 10.03
CA SER A 151 5.43 -9.61 10.09
C SER A 151 6.81 -9.31 9.48
N ILE A 152 6.83 -8.42 8.48
CA ILE A 152 7.95 -8.15 7.57
C ILE A 152 8.64 -9.43 7.04
N GLY A 153 7.87 -10.50 6.90
CA GLY A 153 8.33 -11.81 6.44
C GLY A 153 8.99 -12.69 7.51
N TYR A 154 9.03 -12.27 8.79
CA TYR A 154 9.48 -13.12 9.90
C TYR A 154 8.34 -13.98 10.44
N VAL A 155 8.45 -15.31 10.28
CA VAL A 155 7.47 -16.26 10.85
C VAL A 155 7.37 -16.10 12.36
N SER A 156 8.47 -15.80 13.05
CA SER A 156 8.52 -15.58 14.51
C SER A 156 7.80 -14.30 14.98
N TRP A 157 7.31 -13.47 14.05
CA TRP A 157 6.54 -12.27 14.34
C TRP A 157 5.04 -12.47 14.13
N LEU A 158 4.62 -13.60 13.54
CA LEU A 158 3.20 -13.94 13.43
C LEU A 158 2.56 -14.08 14.82
N GLY A 159 1.31 -13.65 14.94
CA GLY A 159 0.57 -13.58 16.21
C GLY A 159 0.91 -12.35 17.06
N LYS A 160 1.83 -11.48 16.64
CA LYS A 160 2.14 -10.21 17.32
C LYS A 160 1.35 -9.08 16.67
N VAL A 161 0.20 -8.78 17.27
CA VAL A 161 -0.67 -7.69 16.82
C VAL A 161 -0.10 -6.34 17.26
N ASP A 162 -0.05 -5.40 16.32
CA ASP A 162 0.36 -4.01 16.57
C ASP A 162 -0.68 -3.29 17.45
N LYS A 163 -0.18 -2.64 18.50
CA LYS A 163 -1.03 -1.96 19.50
C LYS A 163 -1.32 -0.50 19.13
N GLU A 164 -0.57 0.05 18.21
CA GLU A 164 -0.64 1.43 17.77
C GLU A 164 -0.34 1.55 16.27
N ASP A 165 -0.80 2.63 15.68
CA ASP A 165 -0.50 3.00 14.31
C ASP A 165 0.93 3.56 14.21
N SER A 166 1.57 3.39 13.06
CA SER A 166 2.76 4.17 12.74
C SER A 166 2.41 5.63 12.48
N VAL A 167 3.35 6.57 12.62
CA VAL A 167 3.02 8.01 12.51
C VAL A 167 2.44 8.36 11.14
N ILE A 168 2.93 7.75 10.06
CA ILE A 168 2.35 7.94 8.72
C ILE A 168 0.95 7.33 8.58
N THR A 169 0.69 6.19 9.23
CA THR A 169 -0.64 5.58 9.32
C THR A 169 -1.62 6.53 10.02
N GLU A 170 -1.21 7.17 11.11
CA GLU A 170 -2.02 8.18 11.80
C GLU A 170 -2.27 9.42 10.91
N CYS A 171 -1.24 9.90 10.19
CA CYS A 171 -1.40 11.01 9.24
C CYS A 171 -2.44 10.68 8.16
N LEU A 172 -2.40 9.47 7.59
CA LEU A 172 -3.37 9.01 6.62
C LEU A 172 -4.80 9.03 7.18
N ARG A 173 -4.99 8.53 8.40
CA ARG A 173 -6.31 8.55 9.06
C ARG A 173 -6.82 9.97 9.31
N ARG A 174 -5.95 10.88 9.75
CA ARG A 174 -6.29 12.31 9.95
C ARG A 174 -6.62 13.01 8.63
N ALA A 175 -5.93 12.65 7.54
CA ALA A 175 -6.24 13.12 6.20
C ALA A 175 -7.57 12.55 5.65
N GLY A 176 -8.20 11.58 6.34
CA GLY A 176 -9.47 11.00 5.97
C GLY A 176 -9.39 9.72 5.12
N ALA A 177 -8.18 9.16 4.94
CA ALA A 177 -7.99 7.95 4.14
C ALA A 177 -8.65 6.71 4.77
N VAL A 178 -9.05 5.78 3.90
CA VAL A 178 -9.57 4.46 4.27
C VAL A 178 -8.46 3.41 4.08
N LEU A 179 -7.95 2.88 5.18
CA LEU A 179 -6.95 1.80 5.15
C LEU A 179 -7.69 0.46 5.14
N TYR A 180 -7.29 -0.47 4.27
CA TYR A 180 -8.07 -1.70 4.05
C TYR A 180 -7.24 -2.98 3.87
N VAL A 181 -5.97 -2.85 3.48
CA VAL A 181 -5.05 -3.99 3.29
C VAL A 181 -3.63 -3.62 3.67
N LYS A 182 -2.84 -4.65 3.97
CA LYS A 182 -1.38 -4.59 3.91
C LYS A 182 -0.83 -5.51 2.85
N THR A 183 0.27 -5.12 2.22
CA THR A 183 0.83 -5.83 1.06
C THR A 183 2.17 -6.53 1.33
N SER A 184 2.42 -7.55 0.52
CA SER A 184 3.54 -8.47 0.65
C SER A 184 4.90 -7.81 0.45
N VAL A 185 5.88 -8.34 1.17
CA VAL A 185 7.28 -7.90 1.21
C VAL A 185 8.20 -9.11 1.17
N PRO A 186 9.46 -8.97 0.73
CA PRO A 186 10.45 -10.01 0.96
C PRO A 186 10.75 -10.19 2.44
N GLN A 187 11.24 -11.38 2.78
CA GLN A 187 11.74 -11.66 4.12
C GLN A 187 12.76 -10.59 4.54
N THR A 188 12.55 -9.98 5.70
CA THR A 188 13.40 -8.92 6.30
C THR A 188 13.41 -7.56 5.59
N LEU A 189 12.70 -7.41 4.47
CA LEU A 189 12.71 -6.25 3.57
C LEU A 189 13.99 -6.04 2.74
N MET A 190 15.01 -6.89 2.89
CA MET A 190 16.34 -6.71 2.31
C MET A 190 16.54 -7.44 0.97
N CYS A 191 15.57 -7.32 0.06
CA CYS A 191 15.66 -7.92 -1.27
C CYS A 191 14.94 -7.04 -2.33
N GLY A 192 15.48 -7.04 -3.55
CA GLY A 192 14.86 -6.42 -4.74
C GLY A 192 13.78 -7.29 -5.40
N GLU A 193 13.37 -8.39 -4.76
CA GLU A 193 12.23 -9.23 -5.13
C GLU A 193 11.25 -9.34 -3.97
N THR A 194 10.04 -9.82 -4.19
CA THR A 194 9.03 -10.02 -3.14
C THR A 194 8.72 -11.50 -2.95
N VAL A 195 9.46 -12.11 -2.02
CA VAL A 195 9.30 -13.51 -1.62
C VAL A 195 9.61 -13.68 -0.13
N ASN A 196 8.74 -14.38 0.60
CA ASN A 196 8.96 -14.71 2.00
C ASN A 196 8.38 -16.08 2.36
N ASN A 197 8.81 -16.66 3.48
CA ASN A 197 8.39 -18.00 3.90
C ASN A 197 6.95 -18.09 4.42
N ILE A 198 6.27 -16.96 4.64
CA ILE A 198 4.89 -16.92 5.13
C ILE A 198 3.91 -17.02 3.97
N PHE A 199 4.04 -16.13 2.99
CA PHE A 199 3.09 -15.97 1.89
C PHE A 199 3.62 -16.52 0.57
N GLY A 200 4.92 -16.82 0.46
CA GLY A 200 5.54 -17.24 -0.79
C GLY A 200 5.89 -16.05 -1.68
N ARG A 201 5.88 -16.28 -3.00
CA ARG A 201 6.27 -15.28 -4.01
C ARG A 201 5.06 -14.45 -4.46
N THR A 202 5.26 -13.15 -4.59
CA THR A 202 4.34 -12.25 -5.30
C THR A 202 4.79 -12.15 -6.76
N LEU A 203 3.86 -12.29 -7.70
CA LEU A 203 4.15 -12.38 -9.14
C LEU A 203 3.96 -11.04 -9.84
N ASN A 204 4.71 -10.76 -10.90
CA ASN A 204 4.49 -9.58 -11.73
C ASN A 204 3.26 -9.79 -12.65
N PRO A 205 2.26 -8.89 -12.65
CA PRO A 205 1.05 -9.05 -13.46
C PRO A 205 1.28 -8.93 -14.97
N TYR A 206 2.35 -8.26 -15.43
CA TYR A 206 2.70 -8.19 -16.84
C TYR A 206 3.31 -9.50 -17.35
N ASN A 207 4.02 -10.21 -16.49
CA ASN A 207 4.57 -11.52 -16.77
C ASN A 207 4.81 -12.28 -15.46
N ARG A 208 3.98 -13.27 -15.17
CA ARG A 208 4.01 -14.08 -13.94
C ARG A 208 5.30 -14.92 -13.76
N LEU A 209 6.18 -14.94 -14.76
CA LEU A 209 7.51 -15.55 -14.68
C LEU A 209 8.61 -14.56 -14.24
N LEU A 210 8.28 -13.28 -14.07
CA LEU A 210 9.23 -12.23 -13.68
C LEU A 210 8.97 -11.74 -12.24
N SER A 211 10.01 -11.17 -11.64
CA SER A 211 9.91 -10.48 -10.35
C SER A 211 9.01 -9.24 -10.48
N CYS A 212 8.22 -8.97 -9.44
CA CYS A 212 7.50 -7.71 -9.29
C CYS A 212 8.35 -6.59 -8.64
N GLY A 213 9.63 -6.85 -8.38
CA GLY A 213 10.50 -5.94 -7.65
C GLY A 213 10.32 -6.07 -6.14
N GLY A 214 11.05 -5.26 -5.39
CA GLY A 214 11.04 -5.32 -3.94
C GLY A 214 11.81 -4.17 -3.29
N SER A 215 11.61 -3.90 -2.01
CA SER A 215 10.80 -4.69 -1.08
C SER A 215 9.33 -4.30 -1.00
N SER A 216 8.88 -3.27 -1.74
CA SER A 216 7.46 -2.86 -1.80
C SER A 216 6.74 -3.47 -3.02
N GLY A 217 7.06 -4.72 -3.39
CA GLY A 217 6.49 -5.35 -4.60
C GLY A 217 5.01 -5.67 -4.48
N GLY A 218 4.51 -5.97 -3.28
CA GLY A 218 3.07 -6.10 -3.03
C GLY A 218 2.29 -4.83 -3.37
N GLU A 219 2.79 -3.64 -2.96
CA GLU A 219 2.21 -2.34 -3.36
C GLU A 219 2.25 -2.18 -4.88
N GLY A 220 3.40 -2.47 -5.51
CA GLY A 220 3.59 -2.30 -6.95
C GLY A 220 2.57 -3.10 -7.78
N VAL A 221 2.35 -4.37 -7.46
CA VAL A 221 1.40 -5.19 -8.23
C VAL A 221 -0.06 -4.87 -7.90
N LEU A 222 -0.37 -4.51 -6.66
CA LEU A 222 -1.73 -4.16 -6.26
C LEU A 222 -2.19 -2.90 -6.99
N ILE A 223 -1.33 -1.87 -7.06
CA ILE A 223 -1.63 -0.62 -7.77
C ILE A 223 -1.66 -0.86 -9.29
N ALA A 224 -0.77 -1.68 -9.85
CA ALA A 224 -0.77 -1.98 -11.28
C ALA A 224 -2.04 -2.69 -11.75
N LEU A 225 -2.65 -3.52 -10.89
CA LEU A 225 -3.96 -4.16 -11.14
C LEU A 225 -5.15 -3.26 -10.74
N HIS A 226 -4.90 -2.01 -10.38
CA HIS A 226 -5.80 -1.02 -9.78
C HIS A 226 -6.61 -1.54 -8.57
N GLY A 227 -6.07 -2.52 -7.85
CA GLY A 227 -6.61 -2.94 -6.56
C GLY A 227 -6.39 -1.88 -5.47
N SER A 228 -5.55 -0.87 -5.72
CA SER A 228 -5.40 0.35 -4.92
C SER A 228 -5.16 1.55 -5.84
N PRO A 229 -5.71 2.75 -5.58
CA PRO A 229 -5.42 3.93 -6.41
C PRO A 229 -3.98 4.42 -6.18
N MET A 230 -3.46 4.21 -4.97
CA MET A 230 -2.13 4.55 -4.55
C MET A 230 -1.74 3.75 -3.30
N GLY A 231 -0.47 3.83 -2.92
CA GLY A 231 0.06 3.06 -1.81
C GLY A 231 1.30 3.65 -1.19
N VAL A 232 1.71 3.11 -0.05
CA VAL A 232 2.87 3.59 0.70
C VAL A 232 3.90 2.48 0.84
N GLY A 233 5.11 2.77 0.36
CA GLY A 233 6.27 1.90 0.47
C GLY A 233 7.40 2.56 1.26
N THR A 234 8.50 1.84 1.38
CA THR A 234 9.76 2.35 1.96
C THR A 234 10.93 2.07 1.03
N ASP A 235 11.96 2.93 1.07
CA ASP A 235 13.11 2.86 0.17
C ASP A 235 14.39 3.30 0.89
N ILE A 236 15.28 2.32 1.10
CA ILE A 236 16.67 2.49 1.53
C ILE A 236 17.64 2.33 0.36
N GLY A 237 17.36 1.37 -0.53
CA GLY A 237 18.24 0.98 -1.65
C GLY A 237 17.50 0.77 -2.97
N GLY A 238 16.31 1.34 -3.14
CA GLY A 238 15.48 1.20 -4.35
C GLY A 238 14.09 0.63 -4.09
N SER A 239 13.70 0.38 -2.85
CA SER A 239 12.51 -0.41 -2.54
C SER A 239 11.15 0.23 -2.82
N ILE A 240 11.09 1.50 -3.22
CA ILE A 240 9.93 2.14 -3.87
C ILE A 240 10.14 2.15 -5.39
N ARG A 241 11.34 2.55 -5.82
CA ARG A 241 11.66 2.78 -7.25
C ARG A 241 11.69 1.51 -8.09
N LEU A 242 12.25 0.42 -7.57
CA LEU A 242 12.32 -0.89 -8.23
C LEU A 242 10.91 -1.45 -8.51
N PRO A 243 10.03 -1.64 -7.50
CA PRO A 243 8.69 -2.13 -7.78
C PRO A 243 7.85 -1.15 -8.59
N ALA A 244 8.06 0.17 -8.47
CA ALA A 244 7.40 1.11 -9.38
C ALA A 244 7.82 0.89 -10.84
N GLY A 245 9.13 0.82 -11.11
CA GLY A 245 9.66 0.59 -12.46
C GLY A 245 9.26 -0.76 -13.06
N PHE A 246 9.22 -1.82 -12.25
CA PHE A 246 8.90 -3.18 -12.72
C PHE A 246 7.41 -3.37 -13.04
N ASN A 247 6.54 -2.53 -12.50
CA ASN A 247 5.09 -2.63 -12.65
C ASN A 247 4.48 -1.43 -13.38
N ASN A 248 5.29 -0.66 -14.12
CA ASN A 248 4.85 0.49 -14.92
C ASN A 248 4.10 1.56 -14.08
N LEU A 249 4.66 1.91 -12.93
CA LEU A 249 4.11 2.89 -12.00
C LEU A 249 5.09 4.04 -11.74
N TRP A 250 4.58 5.07 -11.09
CA TRP A 250 5.37 6.14 -10.52
C TRP A 250 5.67 5.83 -9.06
N GLY A 251 6.92 6.02 -8.65
CA GLY A 251 7.35 5.88 -7.27
C GLY A 251 8.30 7.01 -6.90
N LEU A 252 8.06 7.65 -5.76
CA LEU A 252 8.92 8.72 -5.26
C LEU A 252 9.59 8.28 -3.97
N LYS A 253 10.93 8.31 -3.97
CA LYS A 253 11.75 8.26 -2.77
C LYS A 253 12.05 9.69 -2.31
N PRO A 254 11.39 10.23 -1.28
CA PRO A 254 11.69 11.58 -0.79
C PRO A 254 13.10 11.70 -0.21
N SER A 255 13.52 12.92 0.06
CA SER A 255 14.67 13.18 0.93
C SER A 255 14.41 12.62 2.33
N HIS A 256 15.47 12.19 3.01
CA HIS A 256 15.37 11.83 4.43
C HIS A 256 14.85 13.02 5.25
N GLY A 257 14.05 12.73 6.29
CA GLY A 257 13.39 13.73 7.11
C GLY A 257 12.20 14.43 6.44
N ARG A 258 11.82 14.10 5.19
CA ARG A 258 10.64 14.69 4.53
C ARG A 258 9.32 14.05 4.96
N MET A 259 9.34 12.75 5.26
CA MET A 259 8.16 11.95 5.62
C MET A 259 8.41 11.24 6.95
N PRO A 260 7.36 11.05 7.77
CA PRO A 260 7.50 10.36 9.05
C PRO A 260 7.86 8.88 8.87
N TYR A 261 8.74 8.38 9.74
CA TYR A 261 9.22 7.01 9.79
C TYR A 261 9.05 6.38 11.20
N ALA A 262 8.71 7.17 12.20
CA ALA A 262 8.52 6.69 13.56
C ALA A 262 7.46 5.58 13.67
N LYS A 263 7.75 4.62 14.55
CA LYS A 263 6.90 3.46 14.90
C LYS A 263 6.64 2.47 13.76
N LEU A 264 7.41 2.50 12.66
CA LEU A 264 7.39 1.42 11.68
C LEU A 264 8.00 0.13 12.27
N ALA A 265 7.57 -1.03 11.76
CA ALA A 265 8.28 -2.28 12.01
C ALA A 265 9.65 -2.25 11.29
N ASN A 266 10.71 -2.77 11.90
CA ASN A 266 12.04 -2.71 11.29
C ASN A 266 12.94 -3.87 11.72
N SER A 267 13.74 -4.39 10.77
CA SER A 267 14.75 -5.42 11.02
C SER A 267 16.06 -4.84 11.60
N MET A 268 16.29 -3.53 11.41
CA MET A 268 17.54 -2.85 11.73
C MET A 268 17.28 -1.56 12.54
N GLU A 269 16.65 -1.70 13.72
CA GLU A 269 16.48 -0.55 14.62
C GLU A 269 17.84 0.03 15.05
N GLY A 270 17.98 1.36 15.02
CA GLY A 270 19.20 2.08 15.39
C GLY A 270 20.25 2.27 14.28
N GLN A 271 20.01 1.78 13.06
CA GLN A 271 20.87 2.13 11.92
C GLN A 271 20.57 3.57 11.46
N GLU A 272 21.59 4.42 11.43
CA GLU A 272 21.49 5.82 10.99
C GLU A 272 22.40 6.18 9.80
N THR A 273 23.27 5.27 9.33
CA THR A 273 24.24 5.54 8.26
C THR A 273 23.59 5.74 6.89
N VAL A 274 22.59 4.91 6.56
CA VAL A 274 21.84 4.98 5.31
C VAL A 274 20.37 4.89 5.67
N PRO A 275 19.71 6.03 5.92
CA PRO A 275 18.35 6.00 6.43
C PRO A 275 17.36 5.61 5.33
N SER A 276 16.45 4.71 5.69
CA SER A 276 15.26 4.42 4.89
C SER A 276 14.28 5.60 4.94
N VAL A 277 13.45 5.74 3.91
CA VAL A 277 12.38 6.75 3.87
C VAL A 277 11.05 6.12 3.46
N CYS A 278 9.95 6.71 3.93
CA CYS A 278 8.60 6.42 3.46
C CYS A 278 8.28 7.25 2.21
N GLY A 279 7.55 6.68 1.26
CA GLY A 279 7.13 7.40 0.07
C GLY A 279 6.02 6.70 -0.72
N PRO A 280 5.34 7.44 -1.61
CA PRO A 280 4.21 6.91 -2.36
C PRO A 280 4.63 6.09 -3.59
N LEU A 281 3.76 5.14 -3.93
CA LEU A 281 3.61 4.55 -5.26
C LEU A 281 2.22 4.91 -5.80
N ALA A 282 2.12 5.26 -7.08
CA ALA A 282 0.85 5.60 -7.72
C ALA A 282 0.91 5.45 -9.26
N ARG A 283 -0.23 5.62 -9.92
CA ARG A 283 -0.35 5.50 -11.39
C ARG A 283 0.05 6.75 -12.14
N THR A 284 0.13 7.91 -11.48
CA THR A 284 0.59 9.17 -12.07
C THR A 284 1.54 9.92 -11.15
N SER A 285 2.36 10.80 -11.73
CA SER A 285 3.21 11.72 -10.95
C SER A 285 2.41 12.77 -10.17
N ARG A 286 1.20 13.13 -10.64
CA ARG A 286 0.29 14.04 -9.92
C ARG A 286 -0.21 13.41 -8.62
N ASP A 287 -0.54 12.13 -8.64
CA ASP A 287 -0.97 11.41 -7.45
C ASP A 287 0.15 11.31 -6.40
N LEU A 288 1.41 11.22 -6.82
CA LEU A 288 2.56 11.29 -5.89
C LEU A 288 2.63 12.65 -5.18
N ALA A 289 2.41 13.75 -5.93
CA ALA A 289 2.38 15.10 -5.37
C ALA A 289 1.16 15.29 -4.44
N TYR A 290 -0.01 14.79 -4.86
CA TYR A 290 -1.23 14.81 -4.07
C TYR A 290 -1.06 14.12 -2.72
N PHE A 291 -0.43 12.93 -2.70
CA PHE A 291 -0.11 12.23 -1.46
C PHE A 291 0.84 13.03 -0.57
N LEU A 292 1.97 13.51 -1.10
CA LEU A 292 2.94 14.26 -0.31
C LEU A 292 2.30 15.50 0.32
N ARG A 293 1.53 16.27 -0.46
CA ARG A 293 0.78 17.43 0.02
C ARG A 293 -0.16 17.01 1.15
N SER A 294 -0.97 15.97 0.91
CA SER A 294 -1.95 15.46 1.89
C SER A 294 -1.33 15.07 3.23
N ILE A 295 -0.15 14.43 3.22
CA ILE A 295 0.53 14.03 4.46
C ILE A 295 1.20 15.22 5.15
N LEU A 296 1.83 16.12 4.40
CA LEU A 296 2.51 17.29 4.98
C LEU A 296 1.53 18.29 5.61
N GLU A 297 0.30 18.37 5.09
CA GLU A 297 -0.81 19.11 5.72
C GLU A 297 -1.20 18.57 7.09
N GLN A 298 -0.81 17.34 7.44
CA GLN A 298 -1.04 16.74 8.77
C GLN A 298 0.07 17.04 9.78
N GLU A 299 1.00 17.94 9.42
CA GLU A 299 2.11 18.42 10.25
C GLU A 299 2.89 17.29 10.94
N PRO A 300 3.42 16.30 10.17
CA PRO A 300 4.01 15.08 10.74
C PRO A 300 5.21 15.34 11.67
N TRP A 301 5.88 16.50 11.55
CA TRP A 301 6.96 16.93 12.44
C TRP A 301 6.54 17.11 13.90
N LYS A 302 5.24 17.25 14.19
CA LYS A 302 4.71 17.28 15.56
C LYS A 302 4.70 15.89 16.23
N TYR A 303 4.86 14.82 15.45
CA TYR A 303 4.68 13.43 15.90
C TYR A 303 5.91 12.54 15.67
N ASP A 304 6.83 12.97 14.80
CA ASP A 304 8.11 12.31 14.55
C ASP A 304 9.25 13.34 14.57
N PRO A 305 10.12 13.33 15.60
CA PRO A 305 11.19 14.31 15.76
C PRO A 305 12.28 14.21 14.66
N LYS A 306 12.29 13.15 13.84
CA LYS A 306 13.19 13.05 12.69
C LYS A 306 12.66 13.76 11.44
N VAL A 307 11.40 14.23 11.46
CA VAL A 307 10.80 14.96 10.35
C VAL A 307 11.15 16.43 10.45
N ILE A 308 11.70 16.98 9.37
CA ILE A 308 12.03 18.39 9.27
C ILE A 308 10.74 19.16 9.00
N GLU A 309 10.50 20.22 9.78
CA GLU A 309 9.38 21.13 9.64
C GLU A 309 9.48 21.94 8.33
N ILE A 310 9.08 21.32 7.23
CA ILE A 310 9.00 21.96 5.92
C ILE A 310 7.64 21.62 5.32
N PRO A 311 6.66 22.55 5.35
CA PRO A 311 5.35 22.33 4.76
C PRO A 311 5.43 22.10 3.25
N TRP A 312 4.31 21.72 2.64
CA TRP A 312 4.19 21.77 1.19
C TRP A 312 4.35 23.21 0.69
N ARG A 313 5.13 23.41 -0.38
CA ARG A 313 5.40 24.74 -0.96
C ARG A 313 4.87 24.78 -2.38
N GLU A 314 3.63 25.26 -2.52
CA GLU A 314 2.94 25.31 -3.82
C GLU A 314 3.74 26.10 -4.85
N SER A 315 4.32 27.25 -4.47
CA SER A 315 5.17 28.06 -5.36
C SER A 315 6.39 27.29 -5.89
N THR A 316 7.02 26.45 -5.06
CA THR A 316 8.15 25.60 -5.49
C THR A 316 7.68 24.51 -6.45
N TYR A 317 6.52 23.91 -6.22
CA TYR A 317 5.93 22.91 -7.11
C TYR A 317 5.58 23.52 -8.47
N GLU A 318 4.93 24.68 -8.50
CA GLU A 318 4.57 25.40 -9.72
C GLU A 318 5.80 25.85 -10.52
N GLN A 319 6.82 26.40 -9.85
CA GLN A 319 8.12 26.71 -10.47
C GLN A 319 8.79 25.42 -11.00
N GLY A 320 8.63 24.31 -10.28
CA GLY A 320 9.04 22.98 -10.69
C GLY A 320 8.35 22.49 -11.96
N LYS A 321 7.12 22.89 -12.26
CA LYS A 321 6.43 22.50 -13.50
C LYS A 321 6.84 23.35 -14.71
N THR A 322 7.04 24.65 -14.52
CA THR A 322 7.19 25.61 -15.64
C THR A 322 8.62 26.11 -15.85
N GLY A 323 9.46 26.09 -14.80
CA GLY A 323 10.81 26.62 -14.85
C GLY A 323 11.75 25.78 -15.70
N LYS A 324 12.66 26.44 -16.44
CA LYS A 324 13.77 25.79 -17.16
C LYS A 324 14.61 24.95 -16.20
N LYS A 325 15.00 23.76 -16.65
CA LYS A 325 15.81 22.81 -15.86
C LYS A 325 17.07 22.44 -16.63
N VAL A 326 18.10 22.11 -15.87
CA VAL A 326 19.34 21.53 -16.39
C VAL A 326 19.34 20.06 -16.00
N PHE A 327 19.49 19.17 -16.98
CA PHE A 327 19.51 17.72 -16.77
C PHE A 327 20.92 17.20 -16.97
N GLY A 328 21.51 16.60 -15.94
CA GLY A 328 22.69 15.75 -16.08
C GLY A 328 22.25 14.34 -16.49
N VAL A 329 22.87 13.78 -17.54
CA VAL A 329 22.56 12.44 -18.03
C VAL A 329 23.79 11.57 -17.85
N THR A 330 23.62 10.42 -17.19
CA THR A 330 24.63 9.35 -17.15
C THR A 330 24.05 8.10 -17.79
N THR A 331 24.81 7.42 -18.64
CA THR A 331 24.38 6.23 -19.38
C THR A 331 24.98 4.93 -18.82
N VAL A 332 26.02 5.03 -17.98
CA VAL A 332 26.67 3.91 -17.31
C VAL A 332 27.07 4.36 -15.90
N HIS A 333 26.75 3.56 -14.89
CA HIS A 333 27.34 3.72 -13.56
C HIS A 333 28.66 2.94 -13.55
N GLY A 334 29.77 3.67 -13.63
CA GLY A 334 31.13 3.13 -13.42
C GLY A 334 31.47 2.99 -11.94
#